data_AF-B3PCA5-F1
#
_entry.id   AF-B3PCA5-F1
#
_cell.length_a   1.000
_cell.length_b   1.000
_cell.length_c   1.000
_cell.angle_alpha   90.00
_cell.angle_beta   90.00
_cell.angle_gamma   90.00
#
_symmetry.space_group_name_H-M   'P 1'
#
loop_
_entity.id
_entity.type
_entity.pdbx_description
1 polymer ?
#
loop_
_entity_poly.entity_id
_entity_poly.type
_entity_poly.pdbx_seq_one_letter_code
_entity_poly.pdbx_strand_id
1 'polypeptide(L)'
;MNWKLALVLLSLFVSSCSKENSSQGGFQAVHPCDEFAAHPNDPGRWAKGVEEEEIVPGPSIKSCRDAVADYPDTPRFHFQLGRVLLKNEQYEEAIESLTTAAESDYGPAFAYLADIYQSGLLGEADLETAESYYDIAIKSGFEPAIYAKQGLHDTDQEADGFDASKFTNGPILKALYDGDFDSLLQSNQFFISKYLVSLNSYFSEPFNYHDESCSSYAHPRIVRSLGTNQLEYLGVGLDGSMEERAESGLALTLKIFASIAQDGGSELMKAGMDIAELEAAANRDGVLLARTYGCENPVFIRLYENLESYATKQPPKHFSGLPKLNHECQKSAAEKGGNVTNAKRICTCFTNQFLKNNVDEGDINWLAQNYDQGGNFKKTIKKYPGLDNAITACLIN
;
A
#
# COMPACT_ATOMS: atom_id res chain seq x y z
N MET A 1 -45.49 -11.13 76.99
CA MET A 1 -45.03 -10.61 78.30
C MET A 1 -43.85 -11.46 78.75
N ASN A 2 -42.70 -10.83 78.98
CA ASN A 2 -41.51 -11.26 79.74
C ASN A 2 -40.58 -12.40 79.24
N TRP A 3 -39.57 -11.98 78.48
CA TRP A 3 -38.13 -11.95 78.79
C TRP A 3 -37.44 -12.97 79.74
N LYS A 4 -36.27 -13.42 79.22
CA LYS A 4 -34.99 -13.85 79.86
C LYS A 4 -34.82 -15.33 80.25
N LEU A 5 -33.90 -16.02 79.54
CA LEU A 5 -32.54 -16.24 80.06
C LEU A 5 -31.60 -16.79 78.97
N ALA A 6 -30.41 -16.19 78.92
CA ALA A 6 -29.32 -16.49 78.01
C ALA A 6 -28.42 -17.60 78.57
N LEU A 7 -27.84 -18.41 77.67
CA LEU A 7 -26.70 -19.27 77.97
C LEU A 7 -25.71 -19.17 76.81
N VAL A 8 -24.56 -18.57 77.12
CA VAL A 8 -23.39 -18.38 76.26
C VAL A 8 -22.61 -19.69 76.25
N LEU A 9 -22.40 -20.28 75.08
CA LEU A 9 -21.36 -21.29 74.87
C LEU A 9 -20.34 -20.74 73.88
N LEU A 10 -19.15 -20.53 74.44
CA LEU A 10 -17.92 -20.11 73.80
C LEU A 10 -17.33 -21.33 73.07
N SER A 11 -17.52 -21.44 71.76
CA SER A 11 -16.76 -22.37 70.92
C SER A 11 -15.68 -21.59 70.17
N LEU A 12 -14.43 -21.86 70.55
CA LEU A 12 -13.20 -21.42 69.89
C LEU A 12 -13.23 -21.80 68.41
N PHE A 13 -13.51 -20.83 67.53
CA PHE A 13 -13.14 -20.95 66.13
C PHE A 13 -11.64 -20.65 66.02
N VAL A 14 -10.86 -21.71 65.81
CA VAL A 14 -9.52 -21.58 65.24
C VAL A 14 -9.72 -21.00 63.85
N SER A 15 -9.40 -19.72 63.70
CA SER A 15 -9.37 -19.05 62.40
C SER A 15 -8.23 -19.64 61.60
N SER A 16 -8.51 -20.72 60.86
CA SER A 16 -7.65 -21.10 59.75
C SER A 16 -7.85 -20.03 58.69
N CYS A 17 -6.86 -19.15 58.53
CA CYS A 17 -6.73 -18.30 57.35
C CYS A 17 -6.66 -19.22 56.12
N SER A 18 -7.80 -19.53 55.51
CA SER A 18 -7.85 -19.85 54.10
C SER A 18 -7.40 -18.60 53.37
N LYS A 19 -6.18 -18.62 52.84
CA LYS A 19 -5.76 -17.71 51.77
C LYS A 19 -6.83 -17.83 50.68
N GLU A 20 -7.57 -16.75 50.45
CA GLU A 20 -8.29 -16.60 49.20
C GLU A 20 -7.26 -16.70 48.08
N ASN A 21 -7.41 -17.74 47.29
CA ASN A 21 -6.62 -17.96 46.09
C ASN A 21 -7.11 -16.96 45.05
N SER A 22 -6.58 -15.74 45.07
CA SER A 22 -6.79 -14.75 44.02
C SER A 22 -5.96 -15.15 42.80
N SER A 23 -6.49 -16.07 42.00
CA SER A 23 -6.03 -16.32 40.65
C SER A 23 -7.15 -15.98 39.68
N GLN A 24 -6.78 -15.32 38.58
CA GLN A 24 -7.53 -15.13 37.33
C GLN A 24 -8.34 -13.82 37.24
N GLY A 25 -7.66 -12.76 36.77
CA GLY A 25 -8.29 -11.52 36.31
C GLY A 25 -7.26 -10.65 35.63
N GLY A 26 -7.13 -10.74 34.30
CA GLY A 26 -6.23 -9.88 33.51
C GLY A 26 -6.48 -8.40 33.79
N PHE A 27 -5.45 -7.58 33.68
CA PHE A 27 -5.54 -6.15 33.97
C PHE A 27 -6.64 -5.48 33.13
N GLN A 28 -7.59 -4.80 33.77
CA GLN A 28 -8.74 -4.16 33.13
C GLN A 28 -8.64 -2.63 33.05
N ALA A 29 -7.45 -2.08 32.91
CA ALA A 29 -7.27 -0.67 32.58
C ALA A 29 -6.25 -0.48 31.45
N VAL A 30 -6.22 0.71 30.87
CA VAL A 30 -5.21 1.10 29.88
C VAL A 30 -3.86 1.21 30.59
N HIS A 31 -2.85 0.54 30.06
CA HIS A 31 -1.49 0.60 30.53
C HIS A 31 -0.62 1.46 29.59
N PRO A 32 0.45 2.12 30.05
CA PRO A 32 1.37 2.85 29.16
C PRO A 32 1.94 2.00 28.01
N CYS A 33 2.05 0.68 28.18
CA CYS A 33 2.42 -0.22 27.07
C CYS A 33 1.37 -0.17 25.94
N ASP A 34 0.08 -0.14 26.27
CA ASP A 34 -0.99 -0.03 25.27
C ASP A 34 -0.85 1.28 24.48
N GLU A 35 -0.54 2.39 25.14
CA GLU A 35 -0.40 3.71 24.49
C GLU A 35 0.83 3.82 23.58
N PHE A 36 1.90 3.05 23.86
CA PHE A 36 3.15 3.11 23.11
C PHE A 36 3.28 2.01 22.06
N ALA A 37 2.53 0.91 22.18
CA ALA A 37 2.80 -0.30 21.42
C ALA A 37 1.56 -1.01 20.85
N ALA A 38 0.33 -0.52 21.11
CA ALA A 38 -0.86 -1.12 20.53
C ALA A 38 -0.81 -1.10 18.99
N HIS A 39 -1.08 -2.24 18.36
CA HIS A 39 -1.18 -2.32 16.91
C HIS A 39 -2.53 -1.73 16.44
N PRO A 40 -2.58 -0.88 15.39
CA PRO A 40 -3.80 -0.23 14.91
C PRO A 40 -4.94 -1.18 14.55
N ASN A 41 -4.61 -2.31 13.93
CA ASN A 41 -5.58 -3.34 13.55
C ASN A 41 -5.74 -4.49 14.56
N ASP A 42 -5.12 -4.40 15.75
CA ASP A 42 -5.36 -5.42 16.78
C ASP A 42 -6.80 -5.28 17.31
N PRO A 43 -7.68 -6.30 17.14
CA PRO A 43 -9.06 -6.25 17.62
C PRO A 43 -9.14 -6.25 19.15
N GLY A 44 -8.10 -6.70 19.84
CA GLY A 44 -7.97 -6.76 21.29
C GLY A 44 -7.25 -5.56 21.91
N ARG A 45 -6.95 -4.48 21.16
CA ARG A 45 -6.23 -3.30 21.67
C ARG A 45 -7.04 -2.46 22.66
N TRP A 46 -6.33 -1.79 23.59
CA TRP A 46 -6.94 -0.99 24.67
C TRP A 46 -6.68 0.50 24.56
N ALA A 47 -5.78 0.92 23.68
CA ALA A 47 -5.48 2.31 23.39
C ALA A 47 -5.57 2.59 21.87
N LYS A 48 -5.34 3.84 21.48
CA LYS A 48 -5.14 4.18 20.07
C LYS A 48 -3.95 3.36 19.56
N GLY A 49 -4.08 2.81 18.35
CA GLY A 49 -2.95 2.19 17.68
C GLY A 49 -1.81 3.18 17.45
N VAL A 50 -0.60 2.67 17.56
CA VAL A 50 0.64 3.34 17.19
C VAL A 50 1.12 2.66 15.92
N GLU A 51 1.26 3.42 14.83
CA GLU A 51 1.82 2.89 13.58
C GLU A 51 3.28 2.47 13.81
N GLU A 52 3.79 1.53 13.00
CA GLU A 52 5.12 0.94 13.22
C GLU A 52 6.25 1.99 13.18
N GLU A 53 6.08 3.06 12.41
CA GLU A 53 6.99 4.19 12.23
C GLU A 53 6.99 5.13 13.45
N GLU A 54 5.88 5.16 14.18
CA GLU A 54 5.68 6.02 15.35
C GLU A 54 6.19 5.37 16.65
N ILE A 55 6.49 4.06 16.63
CA ILE A 55 7.07 3.37 17.78
C ILE A 55 8.44 3.97 18.10
N VAL A 56 8.60 4.44 19.33
CA VAL A 56 9.90 4.82 19.90
C VAL A 56 10.40 3.64 20.76
N PRO A 57 11.40 2.87 20.32
CA PRO A 57 11.70 1.57 20.93
C PRO A 57 12.03 1.63 22.43
N GLY A 58 12.93 2.53 22.85
CA GLY A 58 13.40 2.59 24.25
C GLY A 58 12.28 2.75 25.29
N PRO A 59 11.47 3.84 25.23
CA PRO A 59 10.33 4.01 26.12
C PRO A 59 9.30 2.89 26.02
N SER A 60 9.01 2.41 24.81
CA SER A 60 8.00 1.37 24.59
C SER A 60 8.40 0.04 25.20
N ILE A 61 9.64 -0.41 24.97
CA ILE A 61 10.21 -1.64 25.56
C ILE A 61 10.18 -1.54 27.08
N LYS A 62 10.60 -0.42 27.65
CA LYS A 62 10.57 -0.24 29.11
C LYS A 62 9.13 -0.41 29.64
N SER A 63 8.17 0.31 29.07
CA SER A 63 6.78 0.25 29.50
C SER A 63 6.14 -1.13 29.32
N CYS A 64 6.49 -1.85 28.25
CA CYS A 64 5.95 -3.18 28.00
C CYS A 64 6.61 -4.27 28.85
N ARG A 65 7.90 -4.16 29.17
CA ARG A 65 8.54 -5.02 30.18
C ARG A 65 7.92 -4.82 31.56
N ASP A 66 7.71 -3.57 31.97
CA ASP A 66 7.02 -3.25 33.23
C ASP A 66 5.60 -3.89 33.23
N ALA A 67 4.87 -3.79 32.11
CA ALA A 67 3.54 -4.40 31.95
C ALA A 67 3.55 -5.94 32.07
N VAL A 68 4.50 -6.61 31.41
CA VAL A 68 4.64 -8.07 31.46
C VAL A 68 5.08 -8.54 32.85
N ALA A 69 5.94 -7.76 33.54
CA ALA A 69 6.36 -8.07 34.90
C ALA A 69 5.20 -7.97 35.91
N ASP A 70 4.37 -6.93 35.79
CA ASP A 70 3.22 -6.72 36.68
C ASP A 70 2.04 -7.65 36.35
N TYR A 71 1.87 -7.99 35.07
CA TYR A 71 0.72 -8.75 34.55
C TYR A 71 1.15 -9.87 33.58
N PRO A 72 1.88 -10.90 34.07
CA PRO A 72 2.49 -11.92 33.23
C PRO A 72 1.48 -12.80 32.47
N ASP A 73 0.23 -12.91 32.95
CA ASP A 73 -0.81 -13.70 32.28
C ASP A 73 -1.63 -12.89 31.26
N THR A 74 -1.21 -11.66 30.94
CA THR A 74 -1.95 -10.77 30.03
C THR A 74 -1.37 -10.84 28.61
N PRO A 75 -2.00 -11.57 27.68
CA PRO A 75 -1.38 -11.88 26.39
C PRO A 75 -1.14 -10.67 25.50
N ARG A 76 -1.99 -9.64 25.59
CA ARG A 76 -1.80 -8.40 24.82
C ARG A 76 -0.48 -7.69 25.16
N PHE A 77 0.00 -7.78 26.41
CA PHE A 77 1.28 -7.15 26.78
C PHE A 77 2.47 -7.91 26.23
N HIS A 78 2.37 -9.25 26.17
CA HIS A 78 3.36 -10.08 25.51
C HIS A 78 3.42 -9.81 23.99
N PHE A 79 2.26 -9.67 23.34
CA PHE A 79 2.19 -9.29 21.93
C PHE A 79 2.82 -7.91 21.68
N GLN A 80 2.41 -6.91 22.46
CA GLN A 80 2.93 -5.54 22.33
C GLN A 80 4.43 -5.47 22.63
N LEU A 81 4.93 -6.21 23.63
CA LEU A 81 6.35 -6.34 23.91
C LEU A 81 7.09 -6.96 22.73
N GLY A 82 6.57 -8.07 22.19
CA GLY A 82 7.13 -8.75 21.03
C GLY A 82 7.27 -7.82 19.82
N ARG A 83 6.22 -7.07 19.52
CA ARG A 83 6.20 -6.07 18.44
C ARG A 83 7.29 -5.01 18.59
N VAL A 84 7.41 -4.39 19.78
CA VAL A 84 8.42 -3.33 19.99
C VAL A 84 9.84 -3.87 20.07
N LEU A 85 10.02 -5.13 20.47
CA LEU A 85 11.31 -5.82 20.44
C LEU A 85 11.73 -6.16 19.01
N LEU A 86 10.81 -6.59 18.14
CA LEU A 86 11.08 -6.77 16.70
C LEU A 86 11.51 -5.44 16.06
N LYS A 87 10.83 -4.34 16.37
CA LYS A 87 11.20 -3.00 15.90
C LYS A 87 12.61 -2.59 16.33
N ASN A 88 13.08 -3.11 17.45
CA ASN A 88 14.40 -2.87 18.01
C ASN A 88 15.42 -3.95 17.67
N GLU A 89 15.08 -4.87 16.75
CA GLU A 89 15.93 -5.97 16.29
C GLU A 89 16.36 -6.94 17.41
N GLN A 90 15.59 -7.03 18.49
CA GLN A 90 15.81 -7.95 19.60
C GLN A 90 15.04 -9.26 19.36
N TYR A 91 15.42 -9.98 18.31
CA TYR A 91 14.62 -11.06 17.74
C TYR A 91 14.34 -12.22 18.69
N GLU A 92 15.32 -12.68 19.47
CA GLU A 92 15.13 -13.83 20.35
C GLU A 92 14.06 -13.55 21.43
N GLU A 93 14.15 -12.41 22.09
CA GLU A 93 13.21 -11.99 23.14
C GLU A 93 11.83 -11.62 22.56
N ALA A 94 11.82 -11.08 21.33
CA ALA A 94 10.60 -10.82 20.62
C ALA A 94 9.83 -12.11 20.33
N ILE A 95 10.52 -13.13 19.82
CA ILE A 95 9.94 -14.44 19.51
C ILE A 95 9.42 -15.11 20.78
N GLU A 96 10.15 -15.04 21.89
CA GLU A 96 9.68 -15.56 23.19
C GLU A 96 8.37 -14.87 23.63
N SER A 97 8.33 -13.54 23.54
CA SER A 97 7.15 -12.76 23.91
C SER A 97 5.96 -13.05 22.98
N LEU A 98 6.17 -13.10 21.66
CA LEU A 98 5.13 -13.42 20.69
C LEU A 98 4.62 -14.86 20.87
N THR A 99 5.52 -15.81 21.16
CA THR A 99 5.14 -17.21 21.44
C THR A 99 4.26 -17.28 22.68
N THR A 100 4.62 -16.59 23.76
CA THR A 100 3.80 -16.54 24.98
C THR A 100 2.40 -15.98 24.71
N ALA A 101 2.29 -14.93 23.88
CA ALA A 101 1.00 -14.39 23.48
C ALA A 101 0.20 -15.39 22.60
N ALA A 102 0.86 -16.06 21.67
CA ALA A 102 0.25 -17.06 20.79
C ALA A 102 -0.22 -18.31 21.55
N GLU A 103 0.52 -18.79 22.55
CA GLU A 103 0.12 -19.88 23.46
C GLU A 103 -1.16 -19.55 24.25
N SER A 104 -1.48 -18.26 24.37
CA SER A 104 -2.72 -17.75 24.98
C SER A 104 -3.80 -17.41 23.93
N ASP A 105 -3.69 -17.94 22.71
CA ASP A 105 -4.58 -17.72 21.58
C ASP A 105 -4.73 -16.24 21.14
N TYR A 106 -3.70 -15.40 21.40
CA TYR A 106 -3.73 -13.99 20.99
C TYR A 106 -3.40 -13.85 19.51
N GLY A 107 -4.46 -13.84 18.68
CA GLY A 107 -4.37 -13.93 17.22
C GLY A 107 -3.33 -13.06 16.51
N PRO A 108 -3.18 -11.75 16.82
CA PRO A 108 -2.13 -10.92 16.19
C PRO A 108 -0.71 -11.47 16.37
N ALA A 109 -0.42 -12.17 17.46
CA ALA A 109 0.91 -12.75 17.69
C ALA A 109 1.24 -13.85 16.68
N PHE A 110 0.23 -14.60 16.20
CA PHE A 110 0.42 -15.60 15.15
C PHE A 110 0.83 -14.95 13.82
N ALA A 111 0.31 -13.78 13.47
CA ALA A 111 0.70 -13.09 12.24
C ALA A 111 2.19 -12.70 12.25
N TYR A 112 2.66 -12.14 13.37
CA TYR A 112 4.07 -11.79 13.52
C TYR A 112 4.99 -13.02 13.56
N LEU A 113 4.56 -14.12 14.19
CA LEU A 113 5.29 -15.39 14.12
C LEU A 113 5.30 -15.94 12.68
N ALA A 114 4.21 -15.79 11.93
CA ALA A 114 4.14 -16.19 10.52
C ALA A 114 5.12 -15.39 9.65
N ASP A 115 5.24 -14.07 9.85
CA ASP A 115 6.25 -13.23 9.18
C ASP A 115 7.69 -13.74 9.48
N ILE A 116 7.94 -14.17 10.72
CA ILE A 116 9.23 -14.72 11.15
C ILE A 116 9.53 -16.07 10.47
N TYR A 117 8.53 -16.96 10.34
CA TYR A 117 8.68 -18.23 9.61
C TYR A 117 8.83 -18.01 8.11
N GLN A 118 8.07 -17.08 7.54
CA GLN A 118 8.14 -16.71 6.12
C GLN A 118 9.51 -16.16 5.75
N SER A 119 10.09 -15.29 6.58
CA SER A 119 11.37 -14.64 6.29
C SER A 119 12.60 -15.55 6.46
N GLY A 120 12.44 -16.71 7.11
CA GLY A 120 13.58 -17.56 7.47
C GLY A 120 14.46 -16.96 8.57
N LEU A 121 13.93 -16.04 9.39
CA LEU A 121 14.71 -15.46 10.49
C LEU A 121 15.20 -16.53 11.50
N LEU A 122 14.48 -17.64 11.61
CA LEU A 122 14.81 -18.79 12.44
C LEU A 122 15.59 -19.89 11.70
N GLY A 123 15.92 -19.72 10.41
CA GLY A 123 16.55 -20.75 9.58
C GLY A 123 16.11 -20.71 8.12
N GLU A 124 15.76 -21.85 7.53
CA GLU A 124 15.10 -21.83 6.22
C GLU A 124 13.66 -21.35 6.37
N ALA A 125 13.13 -20.66 5.35
CA ALA A 125 11.74 -20.22 5.35
C ALA A 125 10.80 -21.43 5.41
N ASP A 126 9.79 -21.34 6.29
CA ASP A 126 8.75 -22.35 6.46
C ASP A 126 7.38 -21.75 6.11
N LEU A 127 7.05 -21.81 4.82
CA LEU A 127 5.83 -21.21 4.28
C LEU A 127 4.56 -21.97 4.72
N GLU A 128 4.66 -23.27 5.01
CA GLU A 128 3.52 -24.08 5.48
C GLU A 128 3.12 -23.67 6.91
N THR A 129 4.13 -23.50 7.78
CA THR A 129 3.90 -22.99 9.14
C THR A 129 3.42 -21.53 9.10
N ALA A 130 4.04 -20.67 8.28
CA ALA A 130 3.59 -19.29 8.12
C ALA A 130 2.13 -19.22 7.66
N GLU A 131 1.73 -20.04 6.69
CA GLU A 131 0.36 -20.08 6.18
C GLU A 131 -0.64 -20.45 7.28
N SER A 132 -0.33 -21.51 8.02
CA SER A 132 -1.16 -22.00 9.12
C SER A 132 -1.34 -20.93 10.21
N TYR A 133 -0.30 -20.16 10.49
CA TYR A 133 -0.33 -19.13 11.52
C TYR A 133 -1.10 -17.88 11.06
N TYR A 134 -0.97 -17.49 9.80
CA TYR A 134 -1.84 -16.43 9.27
C TYR A 134 -3.32 -16.84 9.31
N ASP A 135 -3.68 -18.10 9.04
CA ASP A 135 -5.07 -18.56 9.17
C ASP A 135 -5.63 -18.36 10.57
N ILE A 136 -4.82 -18.59 11.61
CA ILE A 136 -5.20 -18.37 13.00
C ILE A 136 -5.44 -16.87 13.26
N ALA A 137 -4.52 -16.01 12.80
CA ALA A 137 -4.64 -14.56 12.95
C ALA A 137 -5.84 -13.98 12.18
N ILE A 138 -6.11 -14.47 10.97
CA ILE A 138 -7.29 -14.07 10.18
C ILE A 138 -8.57 -14.44 10.93
N LYS A 139 -8.64 -15.68 11.46
CA LYS A 139 -9.79 -16.16 12.22
C LYS A 139 -10.03 -15.36 13.50
N SER A 140 -8.99 -14.77 14.10
CA SER A 140 -9.13 -13.88 15.25
C SER A 140 -9.62 -12.47 14.91
N GLY A 141 -9.76 -12.14 13.62
CA GLY A 141 -10.12 -10.80 13.15
C GLY A 141 -8.93 -9.86 12.96
N PHE A 142 -7.68 -10.37 12.94
CA PHE A 142 -6.51 -9.55 12.60
C PHE A 142 -6.39 -9.43 11.08
N GLU A 143 -7.10 -8.46 10.51
CA GLU A 143 -7.20 -8.25 9.05
C GLU A 143 -5.85 -8.15 8.30
N PRO A 144 -4.76 -7.58 8.85
CA PRO A 144 -3.46 -7.55 8.16
C PRO A 144 -2.96 -8.94 7.75
N ALA A 145 -3.31 -9.98 8.52
CA ALA A 145 -2.92 -11.36 8.20
C ALA A 145 -3.55 -11.90 6.91
N ILE A 146 -4.70 -11.36 6.47
CA ILE A 146 -5.33 -11.76 5.20
C ILE A 146 -4.39 -11.45 4.04
N TYR A 147 -3.89 -10.21 4.03
CA TYR A 147 -2.96 -9.77 3.01
C TYR A 147 -1.64 -10.51 3.15
N ALA A 148 -1.14 -10.67 4.38
CA ALA A 148 0.11 -11.37 4.67
C ALA A 148 0.12 -12.83 4.18
N LYS A 149 -0.98 -13.57 4.37
CA LYS A 149 -1.16 -14.94 3.86
C LYS A 149 -1.13 -15.03 2.34
N GLN A 150 -1.78 -14.10 1.65
CA GLN A 150 -1.90 -14.14 0.18
C GLN A 150 -0.53 -14.15 -0.52
N GLY A 151 0.50 -13.54 0.07
CA GLY A 151 1.84 -13.47 -0.54
C GLY A 151 2.74 -14.67 -0.26
N LEU A 152 2.28 -15.72 0.42
CA LEU A 152 3.07 -16.93 0.64
C LEU A 152 3.19 -17.83 -0.60
N HIS A 153 2.23 -17.75 -1.52
CA HIS A 153 2.11 -18.66 -2.67
C HIS A 153 2.48 -18.02 -4.02
N ASP A 154 2.99 -16.78 -4.00
CA ASP A 154 3.26 -15.99 -5.21
C ASP A 154 4.67 -16.22 -5.80
N THR A 155 5.45 -17.17 -5.28
CA THR A 155 6.73 -17.56 -5.91
C THR A 155 6.49 -18.53 -7.06
N ASP A 156 6.98 -18.17 -8.25
CA ASP A 156 7.05 -18.94 -9.51
C ASP A 156 5.91 -18.76 -10.54
N GLN A 157 5.47 -17.52 -10.78
CA GLN A 157 5.04 -17.17 -12.13
C GLN A 157 5.94 -16.08 -12.70
N GLU A 158 6.82 -16.47 -13.63
CA GLU A 158 7.26 -15.58 -14.70
C GLU A 158 5.99 -15.12 -15.45
N ALA A 159 5.36 -14.05 -14.95
CA ALA A 159 4.24 -13.42 -15.62
C ALA A 159 4.78 -12.77 -16.89
N ASP A 160 4.39 -13.30 -18.05
CA ASP A 160 4.51 -12.61 -19.34
C ASP A 160 3.63 -11.35 -19.30
N GLY A 161 4.13 -10.28 -18.67
CA GLY A 161 3.48 -8.97 -18.60
C GLY A 161 2.85 -8.61 -17.26
N PHE A 162 2.26 -7.41 -17.22
CA PHE A 162 1.61 -6.85 -16.03
C PHE A 162 0.10 -7.09 -16.05
N ASP A 163 -0.40 -7.92 -15.14
CA ASP A 163 -1.83 -8.17 -14.95
C ASP A 163 -2.46 -7.12 -14.01
N ALA A 164 -3.04 -6.09 -14.62
CA ALA A 164 -3.70 -5.00 -13.91
C ALA A 164 -4.97 -5.41 -13.17
N SER A 165 -5.58 -6.56 -13.51
CA SER A 165 -6.87 -6.97 -12.94
C SER A 165 -6.78 -7.36 -11.47
N LYS A 166 -5.56 -7.64 -10.98
CA LYS A 166 -5.29 -7.98 -9.58
C LYS A 166 -5.33 -6.76 -8.64
N PHE A 167 -5.24 -5.55 -9.17
CA PHE A 167 -5.01 -4.32 -8.39
C PHE A 167 -6.26 -3.45 -8.27
N THR A 168 -6.43 -2.83 -7.11
CA THR A 168 -7.53 -1.90 -6.82
C THR A 168 -7.56 -0.75 -7.82
N ASN A 169 -6.39 -0.16 -8.09
CA ASN A 169 -6.20 0.88 -9.10
C ASN A 169 -5.38 0.36 -10.29
N GLY A 170 -5.69 -0.86 -10.74
CA GLY A 170 -5.09 -1.50 -11.91
C GLY A 170 -4.93 -0.59 -13.13
N PRO A 171 -5.92 0.23 -13.54
CA PRO A 171 -5.76 1.13 -14.68
C PRO A 171 -4.61 2.15 -14.53
N ILE A 172 -4.37 2.67 -13.32
CA ILE A 172 -3.26 3.60 -13.07
C ILE A 172 -1.93 2.86 -13.22
N LEU A 173 -1.80 1.69 -12.59
CA LEU A 173 -0.58 0.89 -12.65
C LEU A 173 -0.31 0.36 -14.06
N LYS A 174 -1.35 -0.01 -14.82
CA LYS A 174 -1.24 -0.41 -16.23
C LYS A 174 -0.74 0.73 -17.10
N ALA A 175 -1.27 1.94 -16.90
CA ALA A 175 -0.83 3.11 -17.64
C ALA A 175 0.64 3.44 -17.33
N LEU A 176 1.08 3.31 -16.07
CA LEU A 176 2.49 3.43 -15.72
C LEU A 176 3.34 2.33 -16.38
N TYR A 177 2.96 1.07 -16.24
CA TYR A 177 3.66 -0.06 -16.86
C TYR A 177 3.79 0.13 -18.38
N ASP A 178 2.70 0.45 -19.07
CA ASP A 178 2.66 0.62 -20.53
C ASP A 178 3.34 1.90 -21.02
N GLY A 179 3.60 2.88 -20.15
CA GLY A 179 4.09 4.21 -20.53
C GLY A 179 3.00 5.12 -21.13
N ASP A 180 1.73 4.88 -20.79
CA ASP A 180 0.58 5.68 -21.23
C ASP A 180 0.35 6.91 -20.34
N PHE A 181 1.30 7.84 -20.35
CA PHE A 181 1.19 9.05 -19.53
C PHE A 181 0.09 10.00 -20.05
N ASP A 182 -0.26 9.93 -21.34
CA ASP A 182 -1.35 10.75 -21.89
C ASP A 182 -2.69 10.38 -21.21
N SER A 183 -2.95 9.09 -20.93
CA SER A 183 -4.14 8.64 -20.18
C SER A 183 -4.12 9.05 -18.71
N LEU A 184 -2.94 9.00 -18.07
CA LEU A 184 -2.77 9.50 -16.71
C LEU A 184 -3.09 10.99 -16.64
N LEU A 185 -2.54 11.80 -17.57
CA LEU A 185 -2.72 13.25 -17.64
C LEU A 185 -4.17 13.70 -17.94
N GLN A 186 -4.96 12.85 -18.58
CA GLN A 186 -6.39 13.11 -18.85
C GLN A 186 -7.31 12.81 -17.65
N SER A 187 -6.78 12.12 -16.65
CA SER A 187 -7.51 11.75 -15.43
C SER A 187 -7.28 12.77 -14.31
N ASN A 188 -7.96 12.61 -13.17
CA ASN A 188 -7.81 13.54 -12.05
C ASN A 188 -6.41 13.42 -11.42
N GLN A 189 -5.56 14.41 -11.72
CA GLN A 189 -4.15 14.44 -11.33
C GLN A 189 -3.93 14.43 -9.82
N PHE A 190 -4.86 15.02 -9.05
CA PHE A 190 -4.75 15.04 -7.60
C PHE A 190 -4.87 13.64 -7.02
N PHE A 191 -5.91 12.88 -7.44
CA PHE A 191 -6.10 11.51 -6.99
C PHE A 191 -4.96 10.61 -7.45
N ILE A 192 -4.54 10.69 -8.72
CA ILE A 192 -3.41 9.91 -9.21
C ILE A 192 -2.16 10.21 -8.38
N SER A 193 -1.84 11.48 -8.17
CA SER A 193 -0.65 11.85 -7.40
C SER A 193 -0.76 11.43 -5.93
N LYS A 194 -1.96 11.44 -5.32
CA LYS A 194 -2.17 10.95 -3.96
C LYS A 194 -1.97 9.44 -3.87
N TYR A 195 -2.63 8.70 -4.73
CA TYR A 195 -2.46 7.24 -4.85
C TYR A 195 -0.99 6.87 -5.04
N LEU A 196 -0.29 7.51 -5.99
CA LEU A 196 1.11 7.19 -6.29
C LEU A 196 2.09 7.61 -5.19
N VAL A 197 1.79 8.68 -4.45
CA VAL A 197 2.57 9.03 -3.25
C VAL A 197 2.45 7.92 -2.22
N SER A 198 1.22 7.49 -1.90
CA SER A 198 1.00 6.47 -0.87
C SER A 198 1.52 5.09 -1.30
N LEU A 199 1.34 4.74 -2.58
CA LEU A 199 1.94 3.55 -3.18
C LEU A 199 3.47 3.58 -3.01
N ASN A 200 4.12 4.70 -3.33
CA ASN A 200 5.56 4.84 -3.17
C ASN A 200 6.00 4.88 -1.70
N SER A 201 5.15 5.43 -0.82
CA SER A 201 5.42 5.49 0.62
C SER A 201 5.56 4.10 1.21
N TYR A 202 4.71 3.15 0.79
CA TYR A 202 4.83 1.74 1.18
C TYR A 202 6.26 1.23 0.95
N PHE A 203 6.84 1.47 -0.23
CA PHE A 203 8.21 1.03 -0.52
C PHE A 203 9.28 1.82 0.22
N SER A 204 8.95 3.00 0.77
CA SER A 204 9.88 3.86 1.50
C SER A 204 9.99 3.61 2.99
N GLU A 205 9.22 2.65 3.51
CA GLU A 205 9.35 2.25 4.91
C GLU A 205 10.62 1.39 5.09
N PRO A 206 11.44 1.67 6.12
CA PRO A 206 12.70 0.98 6.36
C PRO A 206 12.54 -0.52 6.71
N PHE A 207 11.31 -1.04 6.77
CA PHE A 207 11.00 -2.40 7.17
C PHE A 207 9.94 -3.08 6.29
N ASN A 208 9.97 -2.85 4.97
CA ASN A 208 9.34 -3.79 4.04
C ASN A 208 10.14 -5.11 4.02
N TYR A 209 9.88 -5.97 5.02
CA TYR A 209 10.49 -7.30 5.23
C TYR A 209 10.14 -8.34 4.16
N HIS A 210 9.75 -7.94 2.95
CA HIS A 210 9.39 -8.89 1.88
C HIS A 210 10.53 -9.13 0.87
N ASP A 211 11.43 -8.17 0.68
CA ASP A 211 12.59 -8.28 -0.24
C ASP A 211 13.57 -7.10 -0.02
N GLU A 212 14.84 -7.37 0.35
CA GLU A 212 15.86 -6.33 0.55
C GLU A 212 16.05 -5.43 -0.69
N SER A 213 15.79 -5.95 -1.90
CA SER A 213 15.94 -5.21 -3.15
C SER A 213 14.95 -4.04 -3.29
N CYS A 214 13.79 -4.11 -2.62
CA CYS A 214 12.76 -3.07 -2.65
C CYS A 214 13.21 -1.75 -2.01
N SER A 215 14.13 -1.81 -1.04
CA SER A 215 14.64 -0.63 -0.31
C SER A 215 15.26 0.44 -1.22
N SER A 216 15.75 0.03 -2.40
CA SER A 216 16.36 0.93 -3.39
C SER A 216 15.36 1.78 -4.19
N TYR A 217 14.09 1.37 -4.27
CA TYR A 217 13.07 2.03 -5.10
C TYR A 217 12.29 3.12 -4.35
N ALA A 218 12.46 3.18 -3.02
CA ALA A 218 12.04 4.24 -2.12
C ALA A 218 12.72 5.58 -2.42
N HIS A 219 12.42 6.25 -3.54
CA HIS A 219 13.11 7.48 -3.87
C HIS A 219 12.37 8.70 -3.27
N PRO A 220 12.97 9.48 -2.33
CA PRO A 220 12.34 10.69 -1.78
C PRO A 220 12.02 11.76 -2.85
N ARG A 221 12.63 11.63 -4.03
CA ARG A 221 12.38 12.48 -5.19
C ARG A 221 10.99 12.25 -5.77
N ILE A 222 10.51 11.01 -5.82
CA ILE A 222 9.17 10.68 -6.33
C ILE A 222 8.11 11.34 -5.45
N VAL A 223 8.18 11.12 -4.13
CA VAL A 223 7.26 11.74 -3.16
C VAL A 223 7.26 13.27 -3.28
N ARG A 224 8.46 13.88 -3.32
CA ARG A 224 8.58 15.33 -3.48
C ARG A 224 7.94 15.83 -4.77
N SER A 225 8.26 15.20 -5.90
CA SER A 225 7.79 15.63 -7.21
C SER A 225 6.28 15.44 -7.39
N LEU A 226 5.72 14.32 -6.92
CA LEU A 226 4.27 14.12 -6.92
C LEU A 226 3.56 15.07 -5.96
N GLY A 227 4.15 15.35 -4.78
CA GLY A 227 3.65 16.36 -3.86
C GLY A 227 3.60 17.77 -4.48
N THR A 228 4.62 18.16 -5.25
CA THR A 228 4.58 19.42 -6.01
C THR A 228 3.49 19.42 -7.08
N ASN A 229 3.26 18.30 -7.77
CA ASN A 229 2.20 18.19 -8.77
C ASN A 229 0.79 18.32 -8.13
N GLN A 230 0.59 17.80 -6.92
CA GLN A 230 -0.66 17.98 -6.16
C GLN A 230 -0.93 19.46 -5.86
N LEU A 231 0.10 20.19 -5.42
CA LEU A 231 0.01 21.61 -5.10
C LEU A 231 -0.29 22.45 -6.35
N GLU A 232 0.39 22.18 -7.46
CA GLU A 232 0.09 22.80 -8.76
C GLU A 232 -1.38 22.59 -9.17
N TYR A 233 -1.91 21.37 -9.02
CA TYR A 233 -3.31 21.07 -9.34
C TYR A 233 -4.31 21.83 -8.47
N LEU A 234 -4.00 22.03 -7.19
CA LEU A 234 -4.81 22.86 -6.29
C LEU A 234 -4.69 24.36 -6.58
N GLY A 235 -3.88 24.74 -7.57
CA GLY A 235 -3.57 26.14 -7.91
C GLY A 235 -2.58 26.78 -6.93
N VAL A 236 -1.94 26.01 -6.06
CA VAL A 236 -0.94 26.47 -5.09
C VAL A 236 0.45 26.17 -5.65
N GLY A 237 0.77 26.76 -6.81
CA GLY A 237 2.07 26.59 -7.44
C GLY A 237 3.22 27.10 -6.55
N LEU A 238 4.35 26.40 -6.54
CA LEU A 238 5.59 26.86 -5.89
C LEU A 238 6.51 27.64 -6.84
N ASP A 239 6.07 27.83 -8.08
CA ASP A 239 6.76 28.44 -9.22
C ASP A 239 6.28 29.87 -9.51
N GLY A 240 5.75 30.56 -8.49
CA GLY A 240 5.39 31.98 -8.54
C GLY A 240 6.16 32.85 -7.53
N SER A 241 5.97 34.16 -7.63
CA SER A 241 6.38 35.15 -6.63
C SER A 241 5.74 34.87 -5.26
N MET A 242 6.27 35.48 -4.20
CA MET A 242 5.72 35.33 -2.85
C MET A 242 4.26 35.82 -2.75
N GLU A 243 3.89 36.81 -3.57
CA GLU A 243 2.55 37.38 -3.64
C GLU A 243 1.55 36.43 -4.30
N GLU A 244 1.89 35.86 -5.47
CA GLU A 244 1.06 34.86 -6.17
C GLU A 244 0.81 33.61 -5.30
N ARG A 245 1.80 33.20 -4.50
CA ARG A 245 1.65 32.09 -3.54
C ARG A 245 0.68 32.44 -2.40
N ALA A 246 0.76 33.66 -1.87
CA ALA A 246 -0.13 34.12 -0.81
C ALA A 246 -1.59 34.21 -1.30
N GLU A 247 -1.80 34.71 -2.52
CA GLU A 247 -3.13 34.75 -3.15
C GLU A 247 -3.71 33.35 -3.36
N SER A 248 -2.89 32.42 -3.86
CA SER A 248 -3.31 31.04 -4.09
C SER A 248 -3.67 30.32 -2.78
N GLY A 249 -2.86 30.50 -1.74
CA GLY A 249 -3.14 29.98 -0.40
C GLY A 249 -4.40 30.57 0.23
N LEU A 250 -4.63 31.87 0.04
CA LEU A 250 -5.85 32.55 0.49
C LEU A 250 -7.09 32.04 -0.28
N ALA A 251 -6.98 31.84 -1.59
CA ALA A 251 -8.06 31.32 -2.41
C ALA A 251 -8.48 29.91 -1.98
N LEU A 252 -7.53 29.03 -1.68
CA LEU A 252 -7.81 27.70 -1.11
C LEU A 252 -8.52 27.80 0.24
N THR A 253 -8.02 28.68 1.12
CA THR A 253 -8.61 28.93 2.45
C THR A 253 -10.07 29.42 2.35
N LEU A 254 -10.34 30.35 1.44
CA LEU A 254 -11.69 30.84 1.19
C LEU A 254 -12.63 29.76 0.65
N LYS A 255 -12.15 28.87 -0.23
CA LYS A 255 -12.94 27.72 -0.70
C LYS A 255 -13.33 26.79 0.45
N ILE A 256 -12.40 26.53 1.38
CA ILE A 256 -12.67 25.71 2.58
C ILE A 256 -13.77 26.36 3.43
N PHE A 257 -13.62 27.66 3.75
CA PHE A 257 -14.63 28.38 4.53
C PHE A 257 -15.99 28.43 3.82
N ALA A 258 -16.00 28.58 2.49
CA ALA A 258 -17.23 28.58 1.71
C ALA A 258 -17.95 27.22 1.78
N SER A 259 -17.23 26.09 1.68
CA SER A 259 -17.85 24.76 1.85
C SER A 259 -18.40 24.59 3.27
N ILE A 260 -17.66 24.98 4.31
CA ILE A 260 -18.15 24.94 5.70
C ILE A 260 -19.43 25.76 5.86
N ALA A 261 -19.47 26.97 5.30
CA ALA A 261 -20.64 27.84 5.37
C ALA A 261 -21.84 27.32 4.55
N GLN A 262 -21.59 26.62 3.44
CA GLN A 262 -22.62 26.18 2.51
C GLN A 262 -23.23 24.82 2.91
N ASP A 263 -22.40 23.87 3.32
CA ASP A 263 -22.78 22.46 3.51
C ASP A 263 -22.35 21.89 4.88
N GLY A 264 -21.84 22.73 5.78
CA GLY A 264 -21.33 22.31 7.09
C GLY A 264 -19.98 21.61 7.04
N GLY A 265 -19.30 21.62 5.89
CA GLY A 265 -18.03 20.93 5.64
C GLY A 265 -18.22 19.46 5.24
N SER A 266 -19.43 19.05 4.85
CA SER A 266 -19.75 17.67 4.51
C SER A 266 -19.02 17.19 3.24
N GLU A 267 -18.89 18.06 2.22
CA GLU A 267 -18.12 17.75 1.01
C GLU A 267 -16.61 17.63 1.31
N LEU A 268 -16.08 18.47 2.21
CA LEU A 268 -14.69 18.36 2.67
C LEU A 268 -14.44 17.06 3.44
N MET A 269 -15.37 16.67 4.31
CA MET A 269 -15.29 15.40 5.04
C MET A 269 -15.34 14.20 4.11
N LYS A 270 -16.23 14.22 3.11
CA LYS A 270 -16.31 13.17 2.09
C LYS A 270 -15.02 13.07 1.27
N ALA A 271 -14.48 14.21 0.83
CA ALA A 271 -13.20 14.24 0.13
C ALA A 271 -12.06 13.68 1.00
N GLY A 272 -12.07 13.95 2.31
CA GLY A 272 -11.14 13.35 3.27
C GLY A 272 -11.28 11.83 3.39
N MET A 273 -12.51 11.31 3.42
CA MET A 273 -12.78 9.86 3.42
C MET A 273 -12.32 9.21 2.11
N ASP A 274 -12.59 9.84 0.97
CA ASP A 274 -12.15 9.36 -0.34
C ASP A 274 -10.61 9.30 -0.44
N ILE A 275 -9.90 10.23 0.20
CA ILE A 275 -8.44 10.20 0.31
C ILE A 275 -7.98 9.02 1.18
N ALA A 276 -8.57 8.81 2.36
CA ALA A 276 -8.17 7.72 3.23
C ALA A 276 -8.36 6.34 2.58
N GLU A 277 -9.47 6.13 1.86
CA GLU A 277 -9.69 4.89 1.11
C GLU A 277 -8.68 4.73 -0.03
N LEU A 278 -8.33 5.83 -0.71
CA LEU A 278 -7.31 5.81 -1.76
C LEU A 278 -5.92 5.45 -1.22
N GLU A 279 -5.55 5.97 -0.05
CA GLU A 279 -4.29 5.64 0.62
C GLU A 279 -4.26 4.18 1.03
N ALA A 280 -5.36 3.67 1.59
CA ALA A 280 -5.50 2.26 1.92
C ALA A 280 -5.42 1.36 0.66
N ALA A 281 -6.06 1.76 -0.44
CA ALA A 281 -5.97 1.07 -1.73
C ALA A 281 -4.55 1.07 -2.29
N ALA A 282 -3.83 2.18 -2.17
CA ALA A 282 -2.44 2.29 -2.60
C ALA A 282 -1.51 1.37 -1.81
N ASN A 283 -1.69 1.30 -0.49
CA ASN A 283 -0.91 0.38 0.35
C ASN A 283 -1.20 -1.08 -0.03
N ARG A 284 -2.47 -1.46 -0.21
CA ARG A 284 -2.85 -2.81 -0.67
C ARG A 284 -2.22 -3.15 -2.03
N ASP A 285 -2.27 -2.22 -2.97
CA ASP A 285 -1.69 -2.42 -4.30
C ASP A 285 -0.16 -2.48 -4.27
N GLY A 286 0.50 -1.73 -3.39
CA GLY A 286 1.96 -1.76 -3.19
C GLY A 286 2.41 -3.10 -2.62
N VAL A 287 1.71 -3.59 -1.59
CA VAL A 287 1.90 -4.94 -1.02
C VAL A 287 1.76 -5.99 -2.10
N LEU A 288 0.68 -5.93 -2.88
CA LEU A 288 0.43 -6.90 -3.94
C LEU A 288 1.45 -6.82 -5.08
N LEU A 289 1.93 -5.61 -5.42
CA LEU A 289 2.92 -5.41 -6.47
C LEU A 289 4.27 -6.02 -6.07
N ALA A 290 4.70 -5.80 -4.82
CA ALA A 290 5.90 -6.40 -4.26
C ALA A 290 5.82 -7.93 -4.25
N ARG A 291 4.66 -8.48 -3.85
CA ARG A 291 4.44 -9.94 -3.74
C ARG A 291 4.33 -10.62 -5.09
N THR A 292 3.56 -10.05 -6.01
CA THR A 292 3.27 -10.68 -7.31
C THR A 292 4.52 -10.75 -8.19
N TYR A 293 5.38 -9.74 -8.13
CA TYR A 293 6.52 -9.63 -9.04
C TYR A 293 7.86 -9.74 -8.32
N GLY A 294 8.02 -9.22 -7.10
CA GLY A 294 9.33 -8.95 -6.49
C GLY A 294 9.97 -7.67 -7.05
N CYS A 295 10.85 -7.00 -6.30
CA CYS A 295 11.37 -5.69 -6.72
C CYS A 295 12.52 -5.77 -7.74
N GLU A 296 13.19 -6.92 -7.85
CA GLU A 296 14.16 -7.18 -8.93
C GLU A 296 13.51 -7.62 -10.25
N ASN A 297 12.20 -7.84 -10.25
CA ASN A 297 11.52 -8.36 -11.43
C ASN A 297 11.40 -7.30 -12.53
N PRO A 298 11.65 -7.65 -13.81
CA PRO A 298 11.54 -6.72 -14.93
C PRO A 298 10.20 -5.98 -15.00
N VAL A 299 9.09 -6.60 -14.59
CA VAL A 299 7.77 -5.94 -14.54
C VAL A 299 7.75 -4.81 -13.51
N PHE A 300 8.26 -5.08 -12.30
CA PHE A 300 8.37 -4.10 -11.22
C PHE A 300 9.29 -2.95 -11.62
N ILE A 301 10.53 -3.28 -12.02
CA ILE A 301 11.55 -2.31 -12.42
C ILE A 301 11.00 -1.36 -13.48
N ARG A 302 10.34 -1.93 -14.50
CA ARG A 302 9.72 -1.18 -15.59
C ARG A 302 8.65 -0.20 -15.10
N LEU A 303 7.74 -0.67 -14.24
CA LEU A 303 6.68 0.15 -13.67
C LEU A 303 7.29 1.31 -12.86
N TYR A 304 8.28 1.02 -12.02
CA TYR A 304 8.90 1.99 -11.14
C TYR A 304 9.74 3.03 -11.88
N GLU A 305 10.47 2.62 -12.91
CA GLU A 305 11.20 3.55 -13.77
C GLU A 305 10.26 4.51 -14.51
N ASN A 306 9.09 4.04 -14.93
CA ASN A 306 8.06 4.90 -15.49
C ASN A 306 7.38 5.78 -14.42
N LEU A 307 7.15 5.28 -13.21
CA LEU A 307 6.66 6.10 -12.08
C LEU A 307 7.60 7.27 -11.80
N GLU A 308 8.91 7.03 -11.74
CA GLU A 308 9.92 8.08 -11.57
C GLU A 308 9.85 9.12 -12.70
N SER A 309 9.80 8.66 -13.96
CA SER A 309 9.65 9.55 -15.12
C SER A 309 8.37 10.39 -15.03
N TYR A 310 7.24 9.76 -14.69
CA TYR A 310 5.95 10.44 -14.56
C TYR A 310 6.01 11.51 -13.47
N ALA A 311 6.48 11.15 -12.27
CA ALA A 311 6.63 12.06 -11.14
C ALA A 311 7.48 13.28 -11.52
N THR A 312 8.59 13.05 -12.24
CA THR A 312 9.56 14.08 -12.63
C THR A 312 9.25 14.77 -13.97
N LYS A 313 8.06 14.55 -14.54
CA LYS A 313 7.60 15.12 -15.83
C LYS A 313 8.54 14.81 -17.01
N GLN A 314 9.24 13.67 -16.96
CA GLN A 314 10.05 13.15 -18.05
C GLN A 314 9.21 12.21 -18.94
N PRO A 315 9.60 11.97 -20.21
CA PRO A 315 8.98 10.94 -21.03
C PRO A 315 9.07 9.55 -20.38
N PRO A 316 8.12 8.63 -20.66
CA PRO A 316 8.22 7.24 -20.23
C PRO A 316 9.55 6.63 -20.67
N LYS A 317 10.21 5.88 -19.78
CA LYS A 317 11.42 5.10 -20.10
C LYS A 317 11.07 3.83 -20.86
N HIS A 318 9.90 3.25 -20.57
CA HIS A 318 9.43 2.00 -21.16
C HIS A 318 8.05 2.15 -21.80
N PHE A 319 7.84 1.42 -22.90
CA PHE A 319 6.57 1.39 -23.63
C PHE A 319 6.15 -0.05 -23.97
N SER A 320 4.87 -0.37 -23.89
CA SER A 320 4.26 -1.61 -24.43
C SER A 320 2.95 -1.30 -25.15
N GLY A 321 2.40 -2.30 -25.85
CA GLY A 321 1.08 -2.20 -26.47
C GLY A 321 0.92 -0.98 -27.39
N LEU A 322 -0.22 -0.32 -27.25
CA LEU A 322 -0.58 0.87 -28.03
C LEU A 322 0.37 2.06 -27.77
N PRO A 323 0.77 2.39 -26.52
CA PRO A 323 1.78 3.41 -26.27
C PRO A 323 3.10 3.17 -27.02
N LYS A 324 3.59 1.91 -27.07
CA LYS A 324 4.80 1.59 -27.85
C LYS A 324 4.59 1.80 -29.33
N LEU A 325 3.46 1.33 -29.87
CA LEU A 325 3.13 1.54 -31.28
C LEU A 325 3.05 3.03 -31.64
N ASN A 326 2.47 3.85 -30.75
CA ASN A 326 2.41 5.29 -30.91
C ASN A 326 3.81 5.90 -30.90
N HIS A 327 4.64 5.51 -29.93
CA HIS A 327 6.04 5.95 -29.82
C HIS A 327 6.85 5.63 -31.08
N GLU A 328 6.81 4.40 -31.56
CA GLU A 328 7.56 3.98 -32.76
C GLU A 328 7.06 4.70 -34.03
N CYS A 329 5.77 5.00 -34.11
CA CYS A 329 5.27 5.87 -35.17
C CYS A 329 5.87 7.26 -35.13
N GLN A 330 5.83 7.92 -33.96
CA GLN A 330 6.34 9.28 -33.82
C GLN A 330 7.84 9.33 -34.10
N LYS A 331 8.58 8.33 -33.62
CA LYS A 331 10.01 8.16 -33.88
C LYS A 331 10.30 7.98 -35.37
N SER A 332 9.63 7.05 -36.06
CA SER A 332 9.77 6.85 -37.50
C SER A 332 9.43 8.11 -38.30
N ALA A 333 8.39 8.85 -37.90
CA ALA A 333 8.03 10.12 -38.53
C ALA A 333 9.13 11.17 -38.33
N ALA A 334 9.70 11.28 -37.13
CA ALA A 334 10.81 12.20 -36.84
C ALA A 334 12.08 11.85 -37.62
N GLU A 335 12.45 10.57 -37.70
CA GLU A 335 13.60 10.08 -38.48
C GLU A 335 13.47 10.42 -39.98
N LYS A 336 12.23 10.51 -40.49
CA LYS A 336 11.92 10.91 -41.87
C LYS A 336 11.77 12.42 -42.05
N GLY A 337 12.09 13.23 -41.04
CA GLY A 337 11.99 14.69 -41.09
C GLY A 337 10.55 15.23 -40.97
N GLY A 338 9.63 14.42 -40.44
CA GLY A 338 8.24 14.82 -40.22
C GLY A 338 8.10 15.88 -39.12
N ASN A 339 7.03 16.67 -39.19
CA ASN A 339 6.68 17.62 -38.14
C ASN A 339 6.19 16.88 -36.88
N VAL A 340 6.81 17.15 -35.73
CA VAL A 340 6.54 16.47 -34.46
C VAL A 340 5.07 16.57 -34.02
N THR A 341 4.47 17.77 -34.12
CA THR A 341 3.08 18.00 -33.72
C THR A 341 2.11 17.22 -34.60
N ASN A 342 2.32 17.24 -35.92
CA ASN A 342 1.51 16.46 -36.86
C ASN A 342 1.71 14.97 -36.67
N ALA A 343 2.94 14.52 -36.43
CA ALA A 343 3.24 13.13 -36.14
C ALA A 343 2.50 12.66 -34.89
N LYS A 344 2.61 13.39 -33.76
CA LYS A 344 1.87 13.05 -32.53
C LYS A 344 0.37 12.93 -32.79
N ARG A 345 -0.22 13.90 -33.49
CA ARG A 345 -1.66 13.90 -33.83
C ARG A 345 -2.06 12.67 -34.65
N ILE A 346 -1.32 12.37 -35.72
CA ILE A 346 -1.62 11.25 -36.63
C ILE A 346 -1.39 9.90 -35.94
N CYS A 347 -0.26 9.74 -35.25
CA CYS A 347 0.10 8.51 -34.55
C CYS A 347 -0.92 8.17 -33.46
N THR A 348 -1.30 9.15 -32.62
CA THR A 348 -2.35 8.98 -31.61
C THR A 348 -3.71 8.66 -32.26
N CYS A 349 -4.05 9.30 -33.39
CA CYS A 349 -5.31 9.01 -34.06
C CYS A 349 -5.39 7.55 -34.52
N PHE A 350 -4.35 7.02 -35.17
CA PHE A 350 -4.43 5.65 -35.67
C PHE A 350 -4.32 4.62 -34.55
N THR A 351 -3.51 4.83 -33.51
CA THR A 351 -3.47 3.87 -32.39
C THR A 351 -4.82 3.78 -31.69
N ASN A 352 -5.56 4.89 -31.60
CA ASN A 352 -6.96 4.87 -31.17
C ASN A 352 -7.87 4.07 -32.11
N GLN A 353 -7.58 3.99 -33.41
CA GLN A 353 -8.32 3.12 -34.33
C GLN A 353 -8.02 1.64 -34.08
N PHE A 354 -6.80 1.28 -33.66
CA PHE A 354 -6.50 -0.11 -33.27
C PHE A 354 -7.36 -0.53 -32.07
N LEU A 355 -7.50 0.35 -31.06
CA LEU A 355 -8.40 0.12 -29.93
C LEU A 355 -9.87 -0.01 -30.38
N LYS A 356 -10.37 0.94 -31.17
CA LYS A 356 -11.78 0.95 -31.63
C LYS A 356 -12.16 -0.24 -32.50
N ASN A 357 -11.20 -0.83 -33.20
CA ASN A 357 -11.43 -1.98 -34.08
C ASN A 357 -11.04 -3.31 -33.41
N ASN A 358 -10.79 -3.32 -32.09
CA ASN A 358 -10.43 -4.51 -31.31
C ASN A 358 -9.28 -5.31 -31.94
N VAL A 359 -8.22 -4.60 -32.35
CA VAL A 359 -7.02 -5.27 -32.86
C VAL A 359 -6.40 -6.10 -31.74
N ASP A 360 -6.02 -7.34 -32.06
CA ASP A 360 -5.43 -8.27 -31.09
C ASP A 360 -4.15 -7.69 -30.46
N GLU A 361 -3.99 -7.87 -29.15
CA GLU A 361 -2.86 -7.34 -28.39
C GLU A 361 -1.53 -7.94 -28.86
N GLY A 362 -1.52 -9.22 -29.27
CA GLY A 362 -0.35 -9.87 -29.86
C GLY A 362 0.06 -9.22 -31.18
N ASP A 363 -0.90 -8.87 -32.04
CA ASP A 363 -0.64 -8.14 -33.28
C ASP A 363 -0.15 -6.71 -33.03
N ILE A 364 -0.68 -6.02 -32.01
CA ILE A 364 -0.20 -4.68 -31.59
C ILE A 364 1.25 -4.78 -31.10
N ASN A 365 1.53 -5.71 -30.19
CA ASN A 365 2.87 -5.90 -29.61
C ASN A 365 3.89 -6.30 -30.69
N TRP A 366 3.52 -7.20 -31.59
CA TRP A 366 4.37 -7.60 -32.71
C TRP A 366 4.64 -6.42 -33.66
N LEU A 367 3.60 -5.65 -34.02
CA LEU A 367 3.77 -4.49 -34.89
C LEU A 367 4.61 -3.41 -34.24
N ALA A 368 4.45 -3.16 -32.95
CA ALA A 368 5.26 -2.20 -32.20
C ALA A 368 6.74 -2.60 -32.16
N GLN A 369 7.07 -3.90 -32.11
CA GLN A 369 8.46 -4.36 -32.19
C GLN A 369 9.05 -4.31 -33.60
N ASN A 370 8.20 -4.42 -34.63
CA ASN A 370 8.60 -4.54 -36.03
C ASN A 370 8.07 -3.37 -36.88
N TYR A 371 7.91 -2.21 -36.26
CA TYR A 371 7.26 -1.06 -36.87
C TYR A 371 8.02 -0.61 -38.13
N ASP A 372 7.28 -0.35 -39.20
CA ASP A 372 7.79 0.15 -40.49
C ASP A 372 8.82 -0.75 -41.22
N GLN A 373 9.09 -1.95 -40.72
CA GLN A 373 9.95 -2.93 -41.40
C GLN A 373 9.17 -3.65 -42.49
N GLY A 374 9.67 -3.72 -43.72
CA GLY A 374 9.13 -4.61 -44.77
C GLY A 374 7.62 -4.49 -45.06
N GLY A 375 7.02 -3.32 -44.82
CA GLY A 375 5.58 -3.09 -44.98
C GLY A 375 4.69 -3.74 -43.90
N ASN A 376 5.24 -4.07 -42.74
CA ASN A 376 4.55 -4.76 -41.64
C ASN A 376 3.30 -4.02 -41.15
N PHE A 377 3.32 -2.68 -41.12
CA PHE A 377 2.13 -1.87 -40.81
C PHE A 377 0.98 -2.20 -41.76
N LYS A 378 1.23 -2.13 -43.08
CA LYS A 378 0.22 -2.42 -44.11
C LYS A 378 -0.26 -3.87 -44.07
N LYS A 379 0.62 -4.82 -43.75
CA LYS A 379 0.25 -6.23 -43.59
C LYS A 379 -0.67 -6.44 -42.38
N THR A 380 -0.37 -5.79 -41.26
CA THR A 380 -1.15 -5.89 -40.02
C THR A 380 -2.54 -5.31 -40.20
N ILE A 381 -2.65 -4.08 -40.71
CA ILE A 381 -3.97 -3.44 -40.87
C ILE A 381 -4.90 -4.18 -41.84
N LYS A 382 -4.34 -4.91 -42.82
CA LYS A 382 -5.12 -5.74 -43.76
C LYS A 382 -5.75 -6.97 -43.12
N LYS A 383 -5.28 -7.41 -41.95
CA LYS A 383 -5.89 -8.52 -41.21
C LYS A 383 -7.26 -8.12 -40.63
N TYR A 384 -7.48 -6.82 -40.41
CA TYR A 384 -8.64 -6.26 -39.72
C TYR A 384 -9.51 -5.47 -40.70
N PRO A 385 -10.70 -5.99 -41.09
CA PRO A 385 -11.57 -5.32 -42.06
C PRO A 385 -11.94 -3.89 -41.64
N GLY A 386 -11.73 -2.92 -42.52
CA GLY A 386 -12.11 -1.51 -42.31
C GLY A 386 -11.09 -0.67 -41.53
N LEU A 387 -10.06 -1.29 -40.94
CA LEU A 387 -9.03 -0.58 -40.20
C LEU A 387 -8.18 0.32 -41.12
N ASP A 388 -7.94 -0.10 -42.36
CA ASP A 388 -7.25 0.69 -43.37
C ASP A 388 -7.96 2.01 -43.70
N ASN A 389 -9.27 1.97 -43.90
CA ASN A 389 -10.10 3.15 -44.14
C ASN A 389 -10.13 4.07 -42.91
N ALA A 390 -10.28 3.47 -41.72
CA ALA A 390 -10.29 4.22 -40.46
C ALA A 390 -8.97 4.96 -40.20
N ILE A 391 -7.83 4.33 -40.49
CA ILE A 391 -6.51 4.94 -40.37
C ILE A 391 -6.28 6.01 -41.44
N THR A 392 -6.76 5.80 -42.67
CA THR A 392 -6.65 6.79 -43.74
C THR A 392 -7.36 8.10 -43.37
N ALA A 393 -8.48 8.02 -42.64
CA ALA A 393 -9.19 9.21 -42.14
C ALA A 393 -8.36 10.05 -41.14
N CYS A 394 -7.36 9.44 -40.47
CA CYS A 394 -6.44 10.15 -39.58
C CYS A 394 -5.42 11.03 -40.32
N LEU A 395 -5.22 10.81 -41.62
CA LEU A 395 -4.27 11.57 -42.45
C LEU A 395 -4.89 12.84 -43.05
N ILE A 396 -6.22 12.89 -43.15
CA ILE A 396 -6.98 13.95 -43.83
C ILE A 396 -7.44 15.02 -42.83
N ASN A 397 -7.84 14.58 -41.65
CA ASN A 397 -8.06 15.43 -40.48
C ASN A 397 -6.74 15.69 -39.79
#